data_AF-A0A6V7UJC1-F1
#
_entry.id   AF-A0A6V7UJC1-F1
#
_cell.length_a   1.000
_cell.length_b   1.000
_cell.length_c   1.000
_cell.angle_alpha   90.00
_cell.angle_beta   90.00
_cell.angle_gamma   90.00
#
_symmetry.space_group_name_H-M   'P 1'
#
loop_
_entity.id
_entity.type
_entity.pdbx_description
1 polymer ?
#
loop_
_entity_poly.entity_id
_entity_poly.type
_entity_poly.pdbx_seq_one_letter_code
_entity_poly.pdbx_strand_id
1 'polypeptide(L)'
;MTKKLLNDPLRGFPQTIESIMEGSISLMHTKRLVHRPLVGLTSTHLEALQLAFRFSTSTYALVRQTAQKVLDGSFTWWSYSYKLFIDNLVQLLENKEKTTNYEQFKGALYVLANGKQASILTRQDWEVIEKIWPALCLAESPDPSKQSIVALFDYVQDLIITNHTSFQIEFKFPDNIFKFADALLEDYEGNIHKSLPLISKELIQGSNKREAEINAKNKRTYNNIASSLCQICCNKALHWRHVDFAQTLLSLLLRRDTILHSDIILHFFQLLISDSIKNKKIGYKFLCFLDRGENNGVGAKWPIKFGIRKDNSFLLYDADKLPSGQKEWDNSEFHHKPHWGFYTWPKEFKVYASPLHQDWSNREYSQFTQLEQSIIKDTEFLHKFASLYSLEIF
;
A
#
# COMPACT_ATOMS: atom_id res chain seq x y z
N MET A 1 17.36 12.76 -37.66
CA MET A 1 16.20 13.69 -37.69
C MET A 1 15.02 12.99 -37.04
N THR A 2 14.34 13.63 -36.09
CA THR A 2 13.25 13.02 -35.32
C THR A 2 11.90 13.17 -36.03
N LYS A 3 11.04 12.14 -35.94
CA LYS A 3 9.67 12.13 -36.48
C LYS A 3 8.88 13.40 -36.13
N LYS A 4 9.11 13.97 -34.94
CA LYS A 4 8.46 15.20 -34.45
C LYS A 4 8.79 16.45 -35.28
N LEU A 5 9.96 16.51 -35.91
CA LEU A 5 10.43 17.69 -36.66
C LEU A 5 9.90 17.73 -38.10
N LEU A 6 9.57 16.56 -38.66
CA LEU A 6 9.19 16.36 -40.07
C LEU A 6 7.72 15.92 -40.22
N ASN A 7 6.97 15.92 -39.12
CA ASN A 7 5.56 15.56 -39.14
C ASN A 7 4.73 16.78 -39.55
N ASP A 8 3.88 16.65 -40.57
CA ASP A 8 2.89 17.64 -40.93
C ASP A 8 1.53 17.27 -40.31
N PRO A 9 1.13 17.90 -39.18
CA PRO A 9 -0.11 17.57 -38.50
C PRO A 9 -1.37 17.97 -39.29
N LEU A 10 -1.25 18.86 -40.29
CA LEU A 10 -2.39 19.32 -41.09
C LEU A 10 -2.69 18.37 -42.25
N ARG A 11 -1.67 17.75 -42.83
CA ARG A 11 -1.82 16.86 -44.00
C ARG A 11 -1.95 15.37 -43.63
N GLY A 12 -1.63 15.02 -42.39
CA GLY A 12 -1.82 13.67 -41.85
C GLY A 12 -0.88 12.61 -42.43
N PHE A 13 -1.16 11.35 -42.12
CA PHE A 13 -0.34 10.19 -42.53
C PHE A 13 -0.07 10.03 -44.05
N PRO A 14 -0.97 10.38 -44.98
CA PRO A 14 -0.80 10.10 -46.42
C PRO A 14 0.40 10.80 -47.09
N GLN A 15 0.91 11.90 -46.52
CA GLN A 15 2.06 12.65 -47.07
C GLN A 15 3.32 12.54 -46.18
N THR A 16 3.41 11.50 -45.35
CA THR A 16 4.58 11.26 -44.52
C THR A 16 5.79 10.93 -45.40
N ILE A 17 6.96 11.52 -45.09
CA ILE A 17 8.22 11.26 -45.81
C ILE A 17 8.53 9.76 -45.78
N GLU A 18 8.89 9.19 -46.94
CA GLU A 18 9.17 7.76 -47.14
C GLU A 18 10.18 7.19 -46.13
N SER A 19 11.28 7.90 -45.88
CA SER A 19 12.29 7.49 -44.90
C SER A 19 11.76 7.34 -43.46
N ILE A 20 10.74 8.13 -43.09
CA ILE A 20 10.08 8.03 -41.78
C ILE A 20 9.15 6.81 -41.75
N MET A 21 8.51 6.49 -42.88
CA MET A 21 7.66 5.31 -43.03
C MET A 21 8.50 4.03 -42.96
N GLU A 22 9.61 3.96 -43.70
CA GLU A 22 10.57 2.84 -43.64
C GLU A 22 11.12 2.64 -42.22
N GLY A 23 11.55 3.73 -41.57
CA GLY A 23 12.01 3.68 -40.18
C GLY A 23 10.92 3.22 -39.21
N SER A 24 9.66 3.61 -39.45
CA SER A 24 8.52 3.16 -38.65
C SER A 24 8.21 1.67 -38.86
N ILE A 25 8.28 1.17 -40.09
CA ILE A 25 8.09 -0.25 -40.42
C ILE A 25 9.20 -1.09 -39.77
N SER A 26 10.46 -0.68 -39.91
CA SER A 26 11.60 -1.34 -39.27
C SER A 26 11.46 -1.36 -37.75
N LEU A 27 11.01 -0.25 -37.14
CA LEU A 27 10.71 -0.19 -35.71
C LEU A 27 9.56 -1.13 -35.33
N MET A 28 8.48 -1.20 -36.12
CA MET A 28 7.36 -2.13 -35.87
C MET A 28 7.82 -3.59 -35.95
N HIS A 29 8.64 -3.93 -36.95
CA HIS A 29 9.24 -5.26 -37.08
C HIS A 29 10.13 -5.59 -35.88
N THR A 30 11.01 -4.67 -35.48
CA THR A 30 11.87 -4.82 -34.31
C THR A 30 11.05 -5.01 -33.04
N LYS A 31 10.00 -4.20 -32.84
CA LYS A 31 9.08 -4.34 -31.70
C LYS A 31 8.42 -5.72 -31.69
N ARG A 32 7.97 -6.23 -32.84
CA ARG A 32 7.39 -7.58 -32.96
C ARG A 32 8.39 -8.68 -32.61
N LEU A 33 9.66 -8.53 -32.98
CA LEU A 33 10.71 -9.50 -32.62
C LEU A 33 11.05 -9.48 -31.13
N VAL A 34 11.07 -8.29 -30.52
CA VAL A 34 11.40 -8.12 -29.09
C VAL A 34 10.24 -8.52 -28.18
N HIS A 35 9.00 -8.18 -28.52
CA HIS A 35 7.80 -8.46 -27.70
C HIS A 35 7.20 -9.83 -28.01
N ARG A 36 8.04 -10.86 -28.17
CA ARG A 36 7.54 -12.23 -28.31
C ARG A 36 6.86 -12.66 -27.00
N PRO A 37 5.75 -13.42 -27.07
CA PRO A 37 5.14 -13.97 -25.88
C PRO A 37 6.18 -14.76 -25.10
N LEU A 38 6.15 -14.60 -23.77
CA LEU A 38 7.11 -15.18 -22.85
C LEU A 38 7.22 -16.69 -23.07
N VAL A 39 8.42 -17.14 -23.44
CA VAL A 39 8.76 -18.57 -23.35
C VAL A 39 8.80 -18.91 -21.87
N GLY A 40 8.11 -20.00 -21.48
CA GLY A 40 8.10 -20.47 -20.11
C GLY A 40 9.51 -20.66 -19.53
N LEU A 41 9.65 -20.51 -18.22
CA LEU A 41 10.90 -20.77 -17.53
C LEU A 41 11.21 -22.28 -17.60
N THR A 42 12.32 -22.65 -18.24
CA THR A 42 12.78 -24.05 -18.34
C THR A 42 13.73 -24.39 -17.20
N SER A 43 14.03 -25.68 -17.02
CA SER A 43 15.04 -26.14 -16.06
C SER A 43 16.42 -25.52 -16.32
N THR A 44 16.83 -25.42 -17.59
CA THR A 44 18.11 -24.82 -17.98
C THR A 44 18.17 -23.32 -17.64
N HIS A 45 17.06 -22.58 -17.81
CA HIS A 45 16.99 -21.20 -17.36
C HIS A 45 17.10 -21.11 -15.84
N LEU A 46 16.44 -22.00 -15.10
CA LEU A 46 16.51 -22.03 -13.65
C LEU A 46 17.94 -22.28 -13.15
N GLU A 47 18.65 -23.26 -13.71
CA GLU A 47 20.05 -23.55 -13.37
C GLU A 47 20.95 -22.33 -13.63
N ALA A 48 20.76 -21.66 -14.77
CA ALA A 48 21.47 -20.42 -15.08
C ALA A 48 21.17 -19.30 -14.07
N LEU A 49 19.90 -19.15 -13.65
CA LEU A 49 19.50 -18.16 -12.64
C LEU A 49 20.07 -18.50 -11.25
N GLN A 50 20.14 -19.78 -10.88
CA GLN A 50 20.78 -20.22 -9.64
C GLN A 50 22.28 -19.91 -9.63
N LEU A 51 22.97 -20.11 -10.75
CA LEU A 51 24.36 -19.69 -10.91
C LEU A 51 24.52 -18.18 -10.83
N ALA A 52 23.66 -17.42 -11.52
CA ALA A 52 23.66 -15.96 -11.44
C ALA A 52 23.38 -15.47 -10.01
N PHE A 53 22.47 -16.12 -9.28
CA PHE A 53 22.22 -15.85 -7.87
C PHE A 53 23.46 -16.08 -7.00
N ARG A 54 24.15 -17.22 -7.18
CA ARG A 54 25.41 -17.48 -6.49
C ARG A 54 26.48 -16.43 -6.80
N PHE A 55 26.56 -15.96 -8.05
CA PHE A 55 27.50 -14.89 -8.42
C PHE A 55 27.09 -13.52 -7.88
N SER A 56 25.79 -13.25 -7.73
CA SER A 56 25.26 -12.00 -7.18
C SER A 56 25.61 -11.79 -5.71
N THR A 57 25.97 -12.87 -5.00
CA THR A 57 26.41 -12.88 -3.61
C THR A 57 27.90 -13.26 -3.48
N SER A 58 28.67 -13.26 -4.56
CA SER A 58 30.12 -13.55 -4.54
C SER A 58 30.93 -12.52 -3.72
N THR A 59 32.17 -12.84 -3.35
CA THR A 59 33.07 -11.91 -2.65
C THR A 59 33.54 -10.76 -3.53
N TYR A 60 33.65 -10.97 -4.85
CA TYR A 60 34.14 -9.98 -5.79
C TYR A 60 33.04 -9.01 -6.24
N ALA A 61 33.22 -7.72 -5.94
CA ALA A 61 32.21 -6.69 -6.21
C ALA A 61 31.80 -6.57 -7.70
N LEU A 62 32.76 -6.64 -8.64
CA LEU A 62 32.46 -6.52 -10.07
C LEU A 62 31.63 -7.70 -10.59
N VAL A 63 31.94 -8.92 -10.11
CA VAL A 63 31.19 -10.13 -10.43
C VAL A 63 29.76 -10.00 -9.89
N ARG A 64 29.61 -9.57 -8.63
CA ARG A 64 28.29 -9.32 -8.03
C ARG A 64 27.47 -8.32 -8.83
N GLN A 65 28.00 -7.14 -9.12
CA GLN A 65 27.26 -6.09 -9.83
C GLN A 65 26.79 -6.54 -11.21
N THR A 66 27.62 -7.31 -11.92
CA THR A 66 27.28 -7.84 -13.25
C THR A 66 26.19 -8.90 -13.14
N ALA A 67 26.33 -9.85 -12.21
CA ALA A 67 25.34 -10.89 -11.97
C ALA A 67 23.98 -10.33 -11.49
N GLN A 68 24.00 -9.30 -10.64
CA GLN A 68 22.79 -8.62 -10.16
C GLN A 68 22.01 -7.95 -11.31
N LYS A 69 22.70 -7.33 -12.27
CA LYS A 69 22.04 -6.76 -13.47
C LYS A 69 21.38 -7.84 -14.34
N VAL A 70 22.03 -9.00 -14.48
CA VAL A 70 21.47 -10.14 -15.22
C VAL A 70 20.24 -10.69 -14.51
N LEU A 71 20.29 -10.83 -13.18
CA LEU A 71 19.13 -11.28 -12.39
C LEU A 71 17.96 -10.30 -12.46
N ASP A 72 18.21 -9.01 -12.32
CA ASP A 72 17.18 -7.96 -12.39
C ASP A 72 16.44 -7.98 -13.75
N GLY A 73 17.20 -8.07 -14.84
CA GLY A 73 16.64 -8.25 -16.18
C GLY A 73 15.83 -9.55 -16.30
N SER A 74 16.33 -10.64 -15.69
CA SER A 74 15.67 -11.94 -15.71
C SER A 74 14.37 -11.99 -14.90
N PHE A 75 14.32 -11.34 -13.74
CA PHE A 75 13.11 -11.22 -12.91
C PHE A 75 12.05 -10.33 -13.53
N THR A 76 12.47 -9.41 -14.40
CA THR A 76 11.55 -8.61 -15.23
C THR A 76 11.02 -9.42 -16.40
N TRP A 77 11.88 -10.23 -17.03
CA TRP A 77 11.51 -11.10 -18.13
C TRP A 77 10.56 -12.21 -17.65
N TRP A 78 11.03 -13.11 -16.78
CA TRP A 78 10.20 -14.15 -16.18
C TRP A 78 9.51 -13.62 -14.91
N SER A 79 8.28 -13.12 -15.08
CA SER A 79 7.44 -12.71 -13.95
C SER A 79 7.34 -13.81 -12.88
N TYR A 80 7.39 -13.42 -11.61
CA TYR A 80 7.36 -14.31 -10.43
C TYR A 80 8.57 -15.23 -10.23
N SER A 81 9.57 -15.26 -11.13
CA SER A 81 10.77 -16.10 -10.96
C SER A 81 11.58 -15.77 -9.69
N TYR A 82 11.53 -14.52 -9.23
CA TYR A 82 12.17 -14.08 -7.99
C TYR A 82 11.67 -14.82 -6.74
N LYS A 83 10.44 -15.36 -6.76
CA LYS A 83 9.87 -16.14 -5.65
C LYS A 83 10.73 -17.35 -5.29
N LEU A 84 11.39 -17.94 -6.28
CA LEU A 84 12.23 -19.12 -6.12
C LEU A 84 13.51 -18.86 -5.31
N PHE A 85 13.89 -17.58 -5.14
CA PHE A 85 15.12 -17.17 -4.46
C PHE A 85 14.87 -16.52 -3.09
N ILE A 86 13.60 -16.34 -2.68
CA ILE A 86 13.27 -15.65 -1.43
C ILE A 86 13.80 -16.39 -0.21
N ASP A 87 13.64 -17.70 -0.15
CA ASP A 87 14.10 -18.49 1.00
C ASP A 87 15.63 -18.43 1.13
N ASN A 88 16.36 -18.47 0.01
CA ASN A 88 17.81 -18.30 0.00
C ASN A 88 18.23 -16.88 0.42
N LEU A 89 17.49 -15.85 0.01
CA LEU A 89 17.74 -14.46 0.42
C LEU A 89 17.51 -14.27 1.92
N VAL A 90 16.43 -14.83 2.47
CA VAL A 90 16.12 -14.79 3.90
C VAL A 90 17.20 -15.50 4.71
N GLN A 91 17.66 -16.69 4.29
CA GLN A 91 18.78 -17.37 4.94
C GLN A 91 20.07 -16.54 4.98
N LEU A 92 20.35 -15.76 3.92
CA LEU A 92 21.52 -14.88 3.88
C LEU A 92 21.36 -13.65 4.80
N LEU A 93 20.14 -13.22 5.10
CA LEU A 93 19.84 -12.10 6.00
C LEU A 93 19.80 -12.52 7.47
N GLU A 94 19.23 -13.70 7.78
CA GLU A 94 19.01 -14.18 9.15
C GLU A 94 20.27 -14.72 9.85
N ASN A 95 21.39 -14.86 9.13
CA ASN A 95 22.41 -15.84 9.46
C ASN A 95 23.07 -15.62 10.84
N LYS A 96 22.61 -16.39 11.84
CA LYS A 96 22.97 -16.30 13.26
C LYS A 96 24.40 -16.76 13.57
N GLU A 97 25.06 -17.44 12.64
CA GLU A 97 26.33 -18.12 12.88
C GLU A 97 27.58 -17.25 12.69
N LYS A 98 27.45 -15.95 12.36
CA LYS A 98 28.58 -15.04 12.04
C LYS A 98 29.52 -15.54 10.91
N THR A 99 29.15 -16.60 10.20
CA THR A 99 29.91 -17.23 9.12
C THR A 99 29.68 -16.59 7.76
N THR A 100 28.65 -15.75 7.61
CA THR A 100 28.36 -15.06 6.34
C THR A 100 29.38 -13.97 6.09
N ASN A 101 30.02 -14.03 4.92
CA ASN A 101 30.93 -12.98 4.50
C ASN A 101 30.13 -11.68 4.33
N TYR A 102 30.61 -10.57 4.89
CA TYR A 102 30.05 -9.22 4.73
C TYR A 102 29.62 -8.92 3.27
N GLU A 103 30.40 -9.43 2.33
CA GLU A 103 30.20 -9.32 0.90
C GLU A 103 28.94 -10.04 0.37
N GLN A 104 28.60 -11.20 0.94
CA GLN A 104 27.39 -11.97 0.62
C GLN A 104 26.13 -11.25 1.13
N PHE A 105 26.19 -10.75 2.36
CA PHE A 105 25.10 -9.99 2.97
C PHE A 105 24.79 -8.72 2.17
N LYS A 106 25.84 -7.96 1.81
CA LYS A 106 25.72 -6.80 0.93
C LYS A 106 25.15 -7.18 -0.44
N GLY A 107 25.57 -8.33 -0.99
CA GLY A 107 25.03 -8.89 -2.23
C GLY A 107 23.52 -9.16 -2.15
N ALA A 108 23.05 -9.78 -1.07
CA ALA A 108 21.63 -10.08 -0.86
C ALA A 108 20.77 -8.81 -0.80
N LEU A 109 21.22 -7.78 -0.08
CA LEU A 109 20.52 -6.47 -0.03
C LEU A 109 20.42 -5.82 -1.41
N TYR A 110 21.46 -5.89 -2.24
CA TYR A 110 21.38 -5.39 -3.61
C TYR A 110 20.44 -6.20 -4.50
N VAL A 111 20.39 -7.53 -4.36
CA VAL A 111 19.43 -8.35 -5.12
C VAL A 111 17.99 -7.98 -4.76
N LEU A 112 17.72 -7.64 -3.50
CA LEU A 112 16.41 -7.19 -3.04
C LEU A 112 16.05 -5.79 -3.57
N ALA A 113 17.02 -4.86 -3.55
CA ALA A 113 16.79 -3.45 -3.83
C ALA A 113 16.92 -3.05 -5.31
N ASN A 114 17.72 -3.76 -6.09
CA ASN A 114 17.94 -3.46 -7.51
C ASN A 114 16.64 -3.68 -8.32
N GLY A 115 16.52 -2.95 -9.44
CA GLY A 115 15.33 -3.02 -10.31
C GLY A 115 14.41 -1.80 -10.26
N LYS A 116 14.73 -0.79 -9.44
CA LYS A 116 13.89 0.41 -9.25
C LYS A 116 12.45 0.01 -8.88
N GLN A 117 11.49 0.22 -9.78
CA GLN A 117 10.06 -0.14 -9.63
C GLN A 117 9.78 -1.64 -9.83
N ALA A 118 10.73 -2.40 -10.37
CA ALA A 118 10.63 -3.84 -10.56
C ALA A 118 11.37 -4.64 -9.47
N SER A 119 11.94 -3.94 -8.48
CA SER A 119 12.70 -4.55 -7.38
C SER A 119 11.82 -5.48 -6.56
N ILE A 120 12.42 -6.49 -5.93
CA ILE A 120 11.66 -7.47 -5.14
C ILE A 120 10.90 -6.77 -4.00
N LEU A 121 11.50 -5.72 -3.42
CA LEU A 121 10.94 -4.95 -2.31
C LEU A 121 9.75 -4.06 -2.68
N THR A 122 9.62 -3.68 -3.96
CA THR A 122 8.51 -2.83 -4.43
C THR A 122 7.34 -3.65 -4.97
N ARG A 123 7.51 -4.97 -5.14
CA ARG A 123 6.46 -5.85 -5.63
C ARG A 123 5.39 -6.11 -4.56
N GLN A 124 4.13 -6.02 -4.97
CA GLN A 124 2.96 -6.22 -4.12
C GLN A 124 2.64 -7.73 -4.00
N ASP A 125 3.35 -8.43 -3.12
CA ASP A 125 3.15 -9.86 -2.90
C ASP A 125 3.20 -10.22 -1.42
N TRP A 126 2.05 -10.65 -0.89
CA TRP A 126 1.88 -10.96 0.54
C TRP A 126 2.82 -12.06 1.04
N GLU A 127 3.04 -13.12 0.26
CA GLU A 127 3.90 -14.26 0.67
C GLU A 127 5.37 -13.85 0.77
N VAL A 128 5.77 -12.93 -0.10
CA VAL A 128 7.14 -12.43 -0.17
C VAL A 128 7.39 -11.43 0.96
N ILE A 129 6.41 -10.55 1.22
CA ILE A 129 6.44 -9.58 2.33
C ILE A 129 6.50 -10.30 3.68
N GLU A 130 5.72 -11.37 3.88
CA GLU A 130 5.71 -12.19 5.10
C GLU A 130 7.08 -12.72 5.48
N LYS A 131 7.90 -13.09 4.50
CA LYS A 131 9.24 -13.60 4.74
C LYS A 131 10.29 -12.49 4.84
N ILE A 132 10.25 -11.53 3.92
CA ILE A 132 11.31 -10.52 3.78
C ILE A 132 11.25 -9.46 4.88
N TRP A 133 10.06 -8.94 5.22
CA TRP A 133 9.96 -7.81 6.15
C TRP A 133 10.47 -8.16 7.55
N PRO A 134 10.03 -9.27 8.19
CA PRO A 134 10.60 -9.69 9.47
C PRO A 134 12.10 -9.98 9.37
N ALA A 135 12.55 -10.64 8.31
CA ALA A 135 13.96 -10.96 8.10
C ALA A 135 14.82 -9.71 7.97
N LEU A 136 14.38 -8.68 7.25
CA LEU A 136 15.06 -7.39 7.14
C LEU A 136 15.08 -6.62 8.47
N CYS A 137 13.99 -6.67 9.24
CA CYS A 137 13.96 -6.06 10.56
C CYS A 137 14.94 -6.73 11.53
N LEU A 138 15.10 -8.05 11.45
CA LEU A 138 16.01 -8.82 12.31
C LEU A 138 17.43 -8.95 11.75
N ALA A 139 17.69 -8.47 10.53
CA ALA A 139 18.98 -8.61 9.88
C ALA A 139 20.06 -7.79 10.61
N GLU A 140 21.04 -8.49 11.17
CA GLU A 140 22.21 -7.87 11.80
C GLU A 140 23.35 -7.81 10.79
N SER A 141 23.88 -6.59 10.55
CA SER A 141 25.11 -6.45 9.76
C SER A 141 26.25 -7.20 10.46
N PRO A 142 27.02 -8.04 9.76
CA PRO A 142 28.22 -8.67 10.31
C PRO A 142 29.26 -7.66 10.84
N ASP A 143 29.24 -6.43 10.33
CA ASP A 143 30.05 -5.31 10.79
C ASP A 143 29.22 -4.01 10.81
N PRO A 144 28.69 -3.61 11.98
CA PRO A 144 27.88 -2.39 12.13
C PRO A 144 28.66 -1.08 11.90
N SER A 145 30.00 -1.11 11.95
CA SER A 145 30.83 0.09 11.81
C SER A 145 30.96 0.55 10.36
N LYS A 146 30.70 -0.33 9.39
CA LYS A 146 30.82 -0.03 7.97
C LYS A 146 29.65 0.79 7.46
N GLN A 147 29.93 2.07 7.24
CA GLN A 147 28.99 3.06 6.71
C GLN A 147 28.32 2.62 5.39
N SER A 148 29.00 1.85 4.53
CA SER A 148 28.41 1.44 3.25
C SER A 148 27.28 0.41 3.37
N ILE A 149 27.21 -0.37 4.45
CA ILE A 149 26.05 -1.25 4.73
C ILE A 149 24.95 -0.43 5.38
N VAL A 150 25.30 0.43 6.33
CA VAL A 150 24.34 1.32 6.99
C VAL A 150 23.58 2.14 5.95
N ALA A 151 24.29 2.78 5.02
CA ALA A 151 23.69 3.54 3.92
C ALA A 151 22.84 2.67 2.97
N LEU A 152 23.24 1.41 2.73
CA LEU A 152 22.45 0.49 1.90
C LEU A 152 21.16 0.05 2.60
N PHE A 153 21.20 -0.17 3.91
CA PHE A 153 20.02 -0.44 4.72
C PHE A 153 19.06 0.73 4.75
N ASP A 154 19.57 1.95 4.95
CA ASP A 154 18.76 3.15 4.91
C ASP A 154 18.10 3.31 3.54
N TYR A 155 18.85 3.06 2.46
CA TYR A 155 18.30 3.02 1.10
C TYR A 155 17.20 1.96 0.93
N VAL A 156 17.38 0.75 1.45
CA VAL A 156 16.38 -0.34 1.42
C VAL A 156 15.11 0.06 2.16
N GLN A 157 15.26 0.64 3.36
CA GLN A 157 14.15 1.11 4.19
C GLN A 157 13.38 2.23 3.46
N ASP A 158 14.08 3.24 2.92
CA ASP A 158 13.48 4.34 2.17
C ASP A 158 12.78 3.85 0.90
N LEU A 159 13.36 2.85 0.21
CA LEU A 159 12.77 2.25 -0.98
C LEU A 159 11.41 1.62 -0.68
N ILE A 160 11.30 0.89 0.44
CA ILE A 160 10.04 0.28 0.88
C ILE A 160 9.04 1.38 1.25
N ILE A 161 9.44 2.33 2.11
CA ILE A 161 8.54 3.38 2.62
C ILE A 161 7.99 4.26 1.49
N THR A 162 8.83 4.62 0.51
CA THR A 162 8.44 5.54 -0.56
C THR A 162 7.54 4.90 -1.61
N ASN A 163 7.70 3.59 -1.88
CA ASN A 163 6.98 2.90 -2.95
C ASN A 163 5.85 2.00 -2.43
N HIS A 164 5.79 1.72 -1.12
CA HIS A 164 4.71 0.90 -0.57
C HIS A 164 3.36 1.59 -0.74
N THR A 165 2.45 0.88 -1.39
CA THR A 165 1.06 1.28 -1.58
C THR A 165 0.17 0.15 -1.09
N SER A 166 -0.84 0.48 -0.29
CA SER A 166 -1.78 -0.52 0.22
C SER A 166 -2.50 -1.19 -0.95
N PHE A 167 -2.37 -2.51 -1.08
CA PHE A 167 -2.93 -3.30 -2.18
C PHE A 167 -3.94 -4.34 -1.70
N GLN A 168 -4.73 -4.93 -2.58
CA GLN A 168 -5.97 -5.62 -2.18
C GLN A 168 -5.73 -6.85 -1.28
N ILE A 169 -6.52 -6.98 -0.20
CA ILE A 169 -6.58 -8.19 0.65
C ILE A 169 -7.72 -9.08 0.18
N GLU A 170 -8.92 -8.50 0.07
CA GLU A 170 -10.09 -9.14 -0.52
C GLU A 170 -10.32 -8.61 -1.93
N PHE A 171 -10.34 -9.52 -2.90
CA PHE A 171 -10.68 -9.22 -4.28
C PHE A 171 -12.06 -9.80 -4.60
N LYS A 172 -12.99 -8.93 -5.00
CA LYS A 172 -14.37 -9.27 -5.35
C LYS A 172 -14.80 -8.44 -6.56
N PHE A 173 -15.35 -9.11 -7.57
CA PHE A 173 -15.94 -8.45 -8.73
C PHE A 173 -17.41 -8.14 -8.47
N PRO A 174 -17.88 -6.90 -8.76
CA PRO A 174 -19.31 -6.60 -8.80
C PRO A 174 -20.03 -7.40 -9.89
N ASP A 175 -21.25 -7.85 -9.60
CA ASP A 175 -22.03 -8.70 -10.51
C ASP A 175 -22.31 -8.05 -11.88
N ASN A 176 -22.37 -6.71 -11.90
CA ASN A 176 -22.60 -5.93 -13.11
C ASN A 176 -21.47 -6.07 -14.15
N ILE A 177 -20.25 -6.39 -13.71
CA ILE A 177 -19.08 -6.49 -14.60
C ILE A 177 -19.15 -7.76 -15.46
N PHE A 178 -19.74 -8.85 -14.95
CA PHE A 178 -19.83 -10.10 -15.68
C PHE A 178 -20.58 -9.95 -17.01
N LYS A 179 -21.62 -9.09 -17.07
CA LYS A 179 -22.35 -8.78 -18.31
C LYS A 179 -21.44 -8.22 -19.41
N PHE A 180 -20.48 -7.36 -19.05
CA PHE A 180 -19.53 -6.80 -20.01
C PHE A 180 -18.46 -7.82 -20.40
N ALA A 181 -18.05 -8.69 -19.47
CA ALA A 181 -17.13 -9.78 -19.77
C ALA A 181 -17.75 -10.80 -20.74
N ASP A 182 -19.03 -11.13 -20.56
CA ASP A 182 -19.78 -12.00 -21.46
C ASP A 182 -19.86 -11.40 -22.87
N ALA A 183 -20.13 -10.08 -22.99
CA ALA A 183 -20.17 -9.38 -24.26
C ALA A 183 -18.83 -9.38 -25.03
N LEU A 184 -17.68 -9.49 -24.34
CA LEU A 184 -16.37 -9.64 -25.01
C LEU A 184 -16.19 -11.02 -25.64
N LEU A 185 -16.91 -12.02 -25.12
CA LEU A 185 -16.89 -13.41 -25.60
C LEU A 185 -17.97 -13.70 -26.64
N GLU A 186 -19.00 -12.84 -26.73
CA GLU A 186 -20.06 -12.94 -27.73
C GLU A 186 -19.49 -12.86 -29.16
N ASP A 187 -20.10 -13.59 -30.09
CA ASP A 187 -19.66 -13.61 -31.47
C ASP A 187 -20.14 -12.33 -32.19
N TYR A 188 -19.19 -11.45 -32.51
CA TYR A 188 -19.43 -10.26 -33.32
C TYR A 188 -18.37 -10.12 -34.43
N GLU A 189 -18.68 -9.31 -35.45
CA GLU A 189 -17.79 -9.08 -36.58
C GLU A 189 -16.50 -8.37 -36.13
N GLY A 190 -15.35 -9.00 -36.36
CA GLY A 190 -14.05 -8.49 -35.88
C GLY A 190 -13.65 -8.94 -34.46
N ASN A 191 -14.40 -9.86 -33.83
CA ASN A 191 -13.99 -10.41 -32.54
C ASN A 191 -12.68 -11.22 -32.67
N ILE A 192 -11.63 -10.79 -31.94
CA ILE A 192 -10.32 -11.44 -31.89
C ILE A 192 -10.28 -12.63 -30.90
N HIS A 193 -11.34 -12.81 -30.10
CA HIS A 193 -11.48 -13.82 -29.05
C HIS A 193 -12.31 -15.05 -29.47
N LYS A 194 -12.71 -15.15 -30.75
CA LYS A 194 -13.56 -16.24 -31.29
C LYS A 194 -13.09 -17.67 -31.01
N SER A 195 -11.81 -17.87 -30.65
CA SER A 195 -11.22 -19.18 -30.39
C SER A 195 -11.33 -19.67 -28.94
N LEU A 196 -11.90 -18.88 -28.02
CA LEU A 196 -12.07 -19.28 -26.63
C LEU A 196 -13.37 -20.08 -26.43
N PRO A 197 -13.32 -21.26 -25.76
CA PRO A 197 -14.52 -22.04 -25.48
C PRO A 197 -15.47 -21.29 -24.54
N LEU A 198 -16.79 -21.51 -24.68
CA LEU A 198 -17.78 -20.96 -23.74
C LEU A 198 -17.42 -21.38 -22.31
N ILE A 199 -17.42 -20.42 -21.39
CA ILE A 199 -17.09 -20.64 -19.98
C ILE A 199 -18.20 -21.49 -19.34
N SER A 200 -17.84 -22.65 -18.78
CA SER A 200 -18.80 -23.49 -18.07
C SER A 200 -19.16 -22.90 -16.70
N LYS A 201 -20.41 -23.14 -16.25
CA LYS A 201 -20.86 -22.72 -14.90
C LYS A 201 -20.00 -23.34 -13.79
N GLU A 202 -19.48 -24.54 -14.01
CA GLU A 202 -18.57 -25.23 -13.09
C GLU A 202 -17.23 -24.49 -12.95
N LEU A 203 -16.67 -23.98 -14.06
CA LEU A 203 -15.43 -23.19 -14.03
C LEU A 203 -15.62 -21.87 -13.27
N ILE A 204 -16.77 -21.22 -13.41
CA ILE A 204 -17.12 -20.00 -12.65
C ILE A 204 -17.19 -20.31 -11.16
N GLN A 205 -17.89 -21.39 -10.77
CA GLN A 205 -17.97 -21.79 -9.37
C GLN A 205 -16.60 -22.18 -8.80
N GLY A 206 -15.77 -22.89 -9.58
CA GLY A 206 -14.39 -23.22 -9.21
C GLY A 206 -13.52 -21.98 -9.00
N SER A 207 -13.62 -21.00 -9.89
CA SER A 207 -12.91 -19.71 -9.78
C SER A 207 -13.35 -18.93 -8.55
N ASN A 208 -14.65 -18.87 -8.25
CA ASN A 208 -15.16 -18.20 -7.05
C ASN A 208 -14.64 -18.84 -5.76
N LYS A 209 -14.56 -20.18 -5.71
CA LYS A 209 -13.97 -20.90 -4.57
C LYS A 209 -12.47 -20.59 -4.44
N ARG A 210 -11.72 -20.67 -5.54
CA ARG A 210 -10.28 -20.33 -5.57
C ARG A 210 -10.03 -18.90 -5.11
N GLU A 211 -10.84 -17.96 -5.55
CA GLU A 211 -10.74 -16.54 -5.15
C GLU A 211 -11.01 -16.36 -3.66
N ALA A 212 -12.04 -17.02 -3.12
CA ALA A 212 -12.33 -17.01 -1.69
C ALA A 212 -11.18 -17.60 -0.85
N GLU A 213 -10.55 -18.67 -1.34
CA GLU A 213 -9.38 -19.28 -0.69
C GLU A 213 -8.16 -18.35 -0.73
N ILE A 214 -7.90 -17.68 -1.86
CA ILE A 214 -6.81 -16.70 -2.00
C ILE A 214 -7.05 -15.51 -1.05
N ASN A 215 -8.27 -14.97 -1.01
CA ASN A 215 -8.64 -13.88 -0.10
C ASN A 215 -8.45 -14.28 1.37
N ALA A 216 -8.87 -15.49 1.74
CA ALA A 216 -8.68 -16.01 3.09
C ALA A 216 -7.18 -16.18 3.42
N LYS A 217 -6.37 -16.64 2.46
CA LYS A 217 -4.92 -16.75 2.60
C LYS A 217 -4.27 -15.38 2.78
N ASN A 218 -4.59 -14.41 1.91
CA ASN A 218 -4.07 -13.04 1.99
C ASN A 218 -4.38 -12.39 3.35
N LYS A 219 -5.61 -12.56 3.84
CA LYS A 219 -6.02 -12.05 5.15
C LYS A 219 -5.24 -12.69 6.31
N ARG A 220 -5.01 -14.01 6.25
CA ARG A 220 -4.16 -14.71 7.24
C ARG A 220 -2.72 -14.22 7.18
N THR A 221 -2.14 -14.14 5.99
CA THR A 221 -0.76 -13.66 5.79
C THR A 221 -0.60 -12.20 6.25
N TYR A 222 -1.57 -11.32 5.96
CA TYR A 222 -1.57 -9.94 6.47
C TYR A 222 -1.54 -9.89 8.00
N ASN A 223 -2.39 -10.67 8.66
CA ASN A 223 -2.40 -10.76 10.13
C ASN A 223 -1.08 -11.31 10.67
N ASN A 224 -0.52 -12.35 10.04
CA ASN A 224 0.78 -12.91 10.42
C ASN A 224 1.91 -11.88 10.31
N ILE A 225 1.96 -11.11 9.22
CA ILE A 225 2.94 -10.03 9.04
C ILE A 225 2.80 -9.02 10.18
N ALA A 226 1.58 -8.53 10.42
CA ALA A 226 1.31 -7.52 11.41
C ALA A 226 1.67 -8.00 12.84
N SER A 227 1.32 -9.25 13.18
CA SER A 227 1.69 -9.88 14.45
C SER A 227 3.19 -10.10 14.57
N SER A 228 3.87 -10.58 13.53
CA SER A 228 5.32 -10.80 13.55
C SER A 228 6.08 -9.48 13.74
N LEU A 229 5.69 -8.42 13.03
CA LEU A 229 6.28 -7.09 13.22
C LEU A 229 6.02 -6.54 14.62
N CYS A 230 4.80 -6.69 15.13
CA CYS A 230 4.47 -6.25 16.49
C CYS A 230 5.31 -6.98 17.56
N GLN A 231 5.57 -8.28 17.39
CA GLN A 231 6.47 -9.04 18.27
C GLN A 231 7.90 -8.48 18.24
N ILE A 232 8.40 -8.11 17.06
CA ILE A 232 9.71 -7.46 16.91
C ILE A 232 9.71 -6.09 17.61
N CYS A 233 8.66 -5.29 17.44
CA CYS A 233 8.53 -3.98 18.07
C CYS A 233 8.51 -4.05 19.61
N CYS A 234 7.90 -5.09 20.17
CA CYS A 234 7.79 -5.30 21.62
C CYS A 234 9.02 -5.97 22.24
N ASN A 235 9.98 -6.44 21.44
CA ASN A 235 11.17 -7.12 21.93
C ASN A 235 12.22 -6.14 22.45
N LYS A 236 12.33 -6.03 23.78
CA LYS A 236 13.28 -5.13 24.47
C LYS A 236 14.76 -5.54 24.33
N ALA A 237 15.06 -6.76 23.88
CA ALA A 237 16.44 -7.22 23.71
C ALA A 237 17.05 -6.75 22.37
N LEU A 238 16.22 -6.34 21.41
CA LEU A 238 16.69 -5.89 20.11
C LEU A 238 17.23 -4.47 20.18
N HIS A 239 18.27 -4.19 19.38
CA HIS A 239 18.78 -2.84 19.21
C HIS A 239 17.68 -1.92 18.62
N TRP A 240 17.61 -0.68 19.10
CA TRP A 240 16.52 0.26 18.80
C TRP A 240 16.26 0.46 17.30
N ARG A 241 17.28 0.32 16.44
CA ARG A 241 17.15 0.46 14.98
C ARG A 241 16.25 -0.62 14.37
N HIS A 242 16.31 -1.86 14.87
CA HIS A 242 15.44 -2.94 14.41
C HIS A 242 13.98 -2.67 14.77
N VAL A 243 13.77 -2.19 16.00
CA VAL A 243 12.46 -1.79 16.53
C VAL A 243 11.89 -0.62 15.72
N ASP A 244 12.69 0.42 15.47
CA ASP A 244 12.29 1.59 14.67
C ASP A 244 11.90 1.23 13.24
N PHE A 245 12.65 0.31 12.61
CA PHE A 245 12.31 -0.16 11.28
C PHE A 245 11.01 -0.97 11.28
N ALA A 246 10.84 -1.90 12.22
CA ALA A 246 9.62 -2.68 12.37
C ALA A 246 8.39 -1.80 12.64
N GLN A 247 8.52 -0.77 13.49
CA GLN A 247 7.45 0.21 13.76
C GLN A 247 7.07 0.99 12.50
N THR A 248 8.08 1.36 11.70
CA THR A 248 7.84 2.05 10.43
C THR A 248 7.08 1.14 9.45
N LEU A 249 7.49 -0.12 9.29
CA LEU A 249 6.78 -1.08 8.42
C LEU A 249 5.37 -1.40 8.93
N LEU A 250 5.20 -1.55 10.25
CA LEU A 250 3.89 -1.78 10.87
C LEU A 250 2.94 -0.61 10.60
N SER A 251 3.46 0.63 10.59
CA SER A 251 2.67 1.82 10.24
C SER A 251 2.17 1.83 8.78
N LEU A 252 2.89 1.15 7.87
CA LEU A 252 2.46 1.01 6.47
C LEU A 252 1.29 0.02 6.30
N LEU A 253 1.06 -0.85 7.29
CA LEU A 253 -0.04 -1.82 7.30
C LEU A 253 -1.35 -1.25 7.83
N LEU A 254 -1.38 0.03 8.26
CA LEU A 254 -2.59 0.70 8.72
C LEU A 254 -3.59 0.88 7.57
N ARG A 255 -4.75 0.21 7.67
CA ARG A 255 -5.80 0.21 6.63
C ARG A 255 -7.19 0.12 7.23
N ARG A 256 -8.20 0.53 6.44
CA ARG A 256 -9.60 0.62 6.88
C ARG A 256 -10.43 -0.62 6.60
N ASP A 257 -10.01 -1.42 5.63
CA ASP A 257 -10.70 -2.61 5.18
C ASP A 257 -10.58 -3.78 6.16
N THR A 258 -9.58 -3.75 7.04
CA THR A 258 -9.33 -4.80 8.04
C THR A 258 -9.09 -4.22 9.43
N ILE A 259 -9.76 -4.81 10.42
CA ILE A 259 -9.54 -4.49 11.83
C ILE A 259 -8.24 -5.14 12.28
N LEU A 260 -7.34 -4.35 12.86
CA LEU A 260 -6.08 -4.83 13.44
C LEU A 260 -6.32 -5.53 14.78
N HIS A 261 -5.43 -6.46 15.12
CA HIS A 261 -5.45 -7.11 16.44
C HIS A 261 -5.24 -6.10 17.57
N SER A 262 -5.89 -6.36 18.71
CA SER A 262 -5.87 -5.50 19.90
C SER A 262 -4.47 -5.13 20.37
N ASP A 263 -3.54 -6.09 20.39
CA ASP A 263 -2.16 -5.88 20.84
C ASP A 263 -1.41 -4.86 19.96
N ILE A 264 -1.68 -4.87 18.65
CA ILE A 264 -1.08 -3.95 17.68
C ILE A 264 -1.61 -2.54 17.90
N ILE A 265 -2.91 -2.42 18.15
CA ILE A 265 -3.55 -1.13 18.45
C ILE A 265 -2.96 -0.56 19.74
N LEU A 266 -2.86 -1.37 20.80
CA LEU A 266 -2.24 -0.97 22.07
C LEU A 266 -0.79 -0.53 21.88
N HIS A 267 -0.02 -1.21 21.01
CA HIS A 267 1.34 -0.80 20.67
C HIS A 267 1.37 0.61 20.06
N PHE A 268 0.50 0.93 19.10
CA PHE A 268 0.43 2.27 18.52
C PHE A 268 0.06 3.35 19.56
N PHE A 269 -0.82 3.04 20.51
CA PHE A 269 -1.10 3.94 21.63
C PHE A 269 0.14 4.15 22.49
N GLN A 270 0.88 3.10 22.83
CA GLN A 270 2.15 3.22 23.59
C GLN A 270 3.20 4.08 22.87
N LEU A 271 3.21 4.13 21.53
CA LEU A 271 4.12 5.00 20.78
C LEU A 271 3.85 6.49 21.03
N LEU A 272 2.62 6.88 21.41
CA LEU A 272 2.28 8.27 21.72
C LEU A 272 3.04 8.79 22.95
N ILE A 273 3.38 7.93 23.90
CA ILE A 273 4.13 8.29 25.11
C ILE A 273 5.63 7.94 25.02
N SER A 274 6.10 7.59 23.82
CA SER A 274 7.51 7.30 23.58
C SER A 274 8.35 8.57 23.67
N ASP A 275 9.58 8.46 24.18
CA ASP A 275 10.50 9.59 24.26
C ASP A 275 11.03 9.99 22.86
N SER A 276 10.92 9.11 21.86
CA SER A 276 11.30 9.38 20.48
C SER A 276 10.22 10.18 19.74
N ILE A 277 10.59 11.36 19.22
CA ILE A 277 9.71 12.21 18.39
C ILE A 277 9.20 11.45 17.16
N LYS A 278 10.06 10.63 16.54
CA LYS A 278 9.67 9.85 15.36
C LYS A 278 8.54 8.86 15.69
N ASN A 279 8.64 8.18 16.84
CA ASN A 279 7.64 7.21 17.30
C ASN A 279 6.32 7.90 17.64
N LYS A 280 6.38 9.07 18.29
CA LYS A 280 5.20 9.90 18.55
C LYS A 280 4.50 10.34 17.27
N LYS A 281 5.25 10.74 16.23
CA LYS A 281 4.67 11.06 14.91
C LYS A 281 3.96 9.86 14.28
N ILE A 282 4.46 8.64 14.46
CA ILE A 282 3.79 7.42 14.00
C ILE A 282 2.47 7.21 14.78
N GLY A 283 2.52 7.31 16.12
CA GLY A 283 1.33 7.21 16.97
C GLY A 283 0.28 8.28 16.64
N TYR A 284 0.69 9.52 16.43
CA TYR A 284 -0.22 10.61 16.06
C TYR A 284 -0.89 10.37 14.70
N LYS A 285 -0.13 9.92 13.70
CA LYS A 285 -0.70 9.52 12.40
C LYS A 285 -1.73 8.40 12.54
N PHE A 286 -1.52 7.47 13.47
CA PHE A 286 -2.50 6.43 13.79
C PHE A 286 -3.78 7.01 14.40
N LEU A 287 -3.70 7.99 15.31
CA LEU A 287 -4.90 8.69 15.82
C LEU A 287 -5.69 9.38 14.70
N CYS A 288 -5.01 10.13 13.83
CA CYS A 288 -5.65 10.78 12.68
C CYS A 288 -6.25 9.77 11.68
N PHE A 289 -5.72 8.55 11.64
CA PHE A 289 -6.26 7.48 10.81
C PHE A 289 -7.63 7.00 11.33
N LEU A 290 -7.81 6.93 12.66
CA LEU A 290 -9.08 6.56 13.30
C LEU A 290 -10.19 7.61 13.08
N ASP A 291 -9.84 8.90 12.97
CA ASP A 291 -10.79 10.03 13.00
C ASP A 291 -11.41 10.43 11.64
N ARG A 292 -11.15 9.70 10.55
CA ARG A 292 -11.53 10.16 9.19
C ARG A 292 -12.81 9.49 8.68
N GLY A 293 -13.94 10.16 8.90
CA GLY A 293 -15.26 9.81 8.36
C GLY A 293 -15.36 9.81 6.82
N GLU A 294 -16.42 9.18 6.30
CA GLU A 294 -16.69 9.03 4.87
C GLU A 294 -17.12 10.37 4.22
N ASN A 295 -16.36 10.84 3.22
CA ASN A 295 -16.72 12.01 2.43
C ASN A 295 -17.27 11.58 1.07
N ASN A 296 -18.59 11.68 0.88
CA ASN A 296 -19.26 11.44 -0.40
C ASN A 296 -20.11 12.65 -0.79
N GLY A 297 -19.84 13.26 -1.96
CA GLY A 297 -20.79 14.20 -2.53
C GLY A 297 -20.43 14.73 -3.91
N VAL A 298 -21.34 14.60 -4.87
CA VAL A 298 -21.60 15.58 -5.94
C VAL A 298 -22.99 15.40 -6.54
N GLY A 299 -23.71 16.51 -6.77
CA GLY A 299 -25.00 16.50 -7.46
C GLY A 299 -25.64 17.87 -7.58
N ALA A 300 -25.38 18.56 -8.68
CA ALA A 300 -26.01 19.84 -9.02
C ALA A 300 -26.70 19.75 -10.40
N LYS A 301 -27.87 20.39 -10.56
CA LYS A 301 -28.55 20.56 -11.87
C LYS A 301 -28.74 22.05 -12.15
N TRP A 302 -28.47 22.47 -13.39
CA TRP A 302 -28.53 23.87 -13.84
C TRP A 302 -29.93 24.28 -14.34
N PRO A 303 -30.30 25.57 -14.30
CA PRO A 303 -29.57 26.73 -13.76
C PRO A 303 -29.73 26.92 -12.25
N ILE A 304 -28.64 27.29 -11.56
CA ILE A 304 -28.57 27.36 -10.08
C ILE A 304 -28.63 28.82 -9.63
N LYS A 305 -29.61 29.16 -8.80
CA LYS A 305 -29.62 30.40 -8.02
C LYS A 305 -28.75 30.18 -6.78
N PHE A 306 -27.64 30.90 -6.64
CA PHE A 306 -26.68 30.80 -5.54
C PHE A 306 -26.80 32.00 -4.58
N GLY A 307 -26.25 31.86 -3.37
CA GLY A 307 -26.23 32.90 -2.34
C GLY A 307 -27.18 32.62 -1.17
N ILE A 308 -27.56 33.66 -0.45
CA ILE A 308 -28.51 33.56 0.67
C ILE A 308 -29.92 33.39 0.11
N ARG A 309 -30.57 32.30 0.50
CA ARG A 309 -31.89 31.89 0.04
C ARG A 309 -32.74 31.54 1.26
N LYS A 310 -34.06 31.54 1.09
CA LYS A 310 -34.98 31.24 2.21
C LYS A 310 -34.73 29.86 2.81
N ASP A 311 -34.44 28.88 1.95
CA ASP A 311 -34.18 27.50 2.31
C ASP A 311 -32.85 27.28 3.03
N ASN A 312 -31.83 28.14 2.86
CA ASN A 312 -30.54 28.02 3.57
C ASN A 312 -30.34 29.04 4.70
N SER A 313 -31.34 29.90 4.94
CA SER A 313 -31.27 30.96 5.96
C SER A 313 -31.05 30.44 7.38
N PHE A 314 -31.50 29.23 7.68
CA PHE A 314 -31.32 28.58 8.99
C PHE A 314 -29.85 28.20 9.29
N LEU A 315 -28.98 28.15 8.27
CA LEU A 315 -27.55 27.90 8.44
C LEU A 315 -26.77 29.16 8.80
N LEU A 316 -27.38 30.34 8.66
CA LEU A 316 -26.73 31.59 9.03
C LEU A 316 -26.66 31.71 10.55
N TYR A 317 -25.53 32.20 11.02
CA TYR A 317 -25.37 32.50 12.43
C TYR A 317 -26.38 33.57 12.86
N ASP A 318 -27.15 33.24 13.89
CA ASP A 318 -28.15 34.12 14.51
C ASP A 318 -27.90 34.12 16.02
N ALA A 319 -27.45 35.28 16.54
CA ALA A 319 -27.07 35.42 17.94
C ALA A 319 -28.26 35.20 18.89
N ASP A 320 -29.48 35.49 18.44
CA ASP A 320 -30.70 35.36 19.25
C ASP A 320 -31.21 33.91 19.30
N LYS A 321 -30.71 33.03 18.43
CA LYS A 321 -31.11 31.60 18.34
C LYS A 321 -30.05 30.64 18.86
N LEU A 322 -29.07 31.14 19.60
CA LEU A 322 -28.06 30.28 20.21
C LEU A 322 -28.70 29.42 21.31
N PRO A 323 -28.39 28.11 21.36
CA PRO A 323 -28.84 27.27 22.47
C PRO A 323 -28.24 27.79 23.78
N SER A 324 -29.10 28.25 24.68
CA SER A 324 -28.73 28.91 25.93
C SER A 324 -28.69 27.94 27.12
N GLY A 325 -29.24 26.74 26.96
CA GLY A 325 -29.26 25.69 27.97
C GLY A 325 -29.09 24.28 27.40
N GLN A 326 -28.82 23.31 28.28
CA GLN A 326 -28.52 21.92 27.91
C GLN A 326 -29.61 21.27 27.04
N LYS A 327 -30.89 21.46 27.36
CA LYS A 327 -31.99 20.90 26.56
C LYS A 327 -32.02 21.45 25.13
N GLU A 328 -31.70 22.73 24.95
CA GLU A 328 -31.64 23.34 23.62
C GLU A 328 -30.41 22.84 22.88
N TRP A 329 -29.27 22.75 23.56
CA TRP A 329 -28.01 22.23 22.99
C TRP A 329 -28.15 20.78 22.50
N ASP A 330 -28.69 19.90 23.35
CA ASP A 330 -28.81 18.47 23.12
C ASP A 330 -29.73 18.13 21.93
N ASN A 331 -30.68 19.03 21.62
CA ASN A 331 -31.62 18.92 20.51
C ASN A 331 -31.24 19.80 19.29
N SER A 332 -30.19 20.61 19.41
CA SER A 332 -29.75 21.47 18.30
C SER A 332 -28.99 20.67 17.24
N GLU A 333 -29.26 20.99 15.97
CA GLU A 333 -28.51 20.44 14.84
C GLU A 333 -27.32 21.34 14.52
N PHE A 334 -26.11 20.78 14.58
CA PHE A 334 -24.88 21.52 14.29
C PHE A 334 -24.33 21.16 12.91
N HIS A 335 -24.27 22.15 12.02
CA HIS A 335 -23.75 22.00 10.67
C HIS A 335 -22.30 22.48 10.58
N HIS A 336 -21.36 21.53 10.53
CA HIS A 336 -19.93 21.84 10.56
C HIS A 336 -19.34 22.37 9.24
N LYS A 337 -19.96 22.08 8.08
CA LYS A 337 -19.44 22.56 6.78
C LYS A 337 -20.15 23.86 6.37
N PRO A 338 -19.42 24.99 6.27
CA PRO A 338 -20.01 26.29 5.98
C PRO A 338 -20.49 26.46 4.53
N HIS A 339 -20.14 25.54 3.64
CA HIS A 339 -20.46 25.62 2.20
C HIS A 339 -21.76 24.90 1.81
N TRP A 340 -22.40 24.17 2.72
CA TRP A 340 -23.67 23.49 2.44
C TRP A 340 -24.77 24.49 2.08
N GLY A 341 -25.53 24.21 1.03
CA GLY A 341 -26.69 25.03 0.64
C GLY A 341 -26.36 26.41 0.06
N PHE A 342 -25.11 26.89 0.11
CA PHE A 342 -24.72 28.21 -0.41
C PHE A 342 -24.79 28.28 -1.93
N TYR A 343 -24.22 27.28 -2.61
CA TYR A 343 -24.31 27.15 -4.07
C TYR A 343 -25.53 26.30 -4.45
N THR A 344 -25.57 25.05 -3.99
CA THR A 344 -26.71 24.13 -4.14
C THR A 344 -26.73 23.15 -2.98
N TRP A 345 -27.88 22.54 -2.72
CA TRP A 345 -27.96 21.37 -1.86
C TRP A 345 -27.43 20.12 -2.59
N PRO A 346 -26.81 19.17 -1.88
CA PRO A 346 -26.52 17.85 -2.43
C PRO A 346 -27.81 17.08 -2.72
N LYS A 347 -27.70 15.98 -3.48
CA LYS A 347 -28.80 15.03 -3.62
C LYS A 347 -29.24 14.44 -2.27
N GLU A 348 -28.28 14.16 -1.41
CA GLU A 348 -28.51 13.71 -0.04
C GLU A 348 -27.78 14.65 0.92
N PHE A 349 -28.53 15.36 1.76
CA PHE A 349 -27.97 16.22 2.80
C PHE A 349 -27.84 15.41 4.09
N LYS A 350 -26.61 14.96 4.37
CA LYS A 350 -26.29 14.21 5.60
C LYS A 350 -25.64 15.15 6.61
N VAL A 351 -26.21 15.18 7.80
CA VAL A 351 -25.73 15.95 8.95
C VAL A 351 -25.59 15.02 10.14
N TYR A 352 -24.76 15.40 11.10
CA TYR A 352 -24.74 14.69 12.37
C TYR A 352 -26.09 14.88 13.06
N ALA A 353 -26.59 13.83 13.70
CA ALA A 353 -27.75 13.94 14.57
C ALA A 353 -27.44 14.94 15.70
N SER A 354 -28.48 15.47 16.36
CA SER A 354 -28.29 16.34 17.53
C SER A 354 -27.46 15.61 18.59
N PRO A 355 -26.72 16.33 19.46
CA PRO A 355 -25.80 15.71 20.41
C PRO A 355 -26.41 14.56 21.20
N LEU A 356 -27.68 14.65 21.60
CA LEU A 356 -28.38 13.60 22.33
C LEU A 356 -28.54 12.28 21.55
N HIS A 357 -28.74 12.38 20.24
CA HIS A 357 -29.03 11.25 19.35
C HIS A 357 -27.78 10.67 18.69
N GLN A 358 -26.58 11.11 19.09
CA GLN A 358 -25.32 10.56 18.58
C GLN A 358 -24.88 9.34 19.41
N ASP A 359 -25.39 8.16 19.03
CA ASP A 359 -25.11 6.89 19.71
C ASP A 359 -23.60 6.59 19.86
N TRP A 360 -22.79 6.96 18.87
CA TRP A 360 -21.34 6.71 18.89
C TRP A 360 -20.58 7.55 19.92
N SER A 361 -21.01 8.80 20.11
CA SER A 361 -20.36 9.78 20.98
C SER A 361 -20.81 9.65 22.43
N ASN A 362 -22.07 9.24 22.65
CA ASN A 362 -22.69 9.14 23.97
C ASN A 362 -22.60 7.73 24.57
N ARG A 363 -21.60 6.94 24.17
CA ARG A 363 -21.43 5.59 24.70
C ARG A 363 -21.11 5.64 26.19
N GLU A 364 -21.84 4.85 26.97
CA GLU A 364 -21.49 4.62 28.36
C GLU A 364 -20.18 3.82 28.46
N TYR A 365 -19.47 3.95 29.58
CA TYR A 365 -18.20 3.25 29.77
C TYR A 365 -18.32 1.71 29.58
N SER A 366 -19.47 1.16 29.99
CA SER A 366 -19.83 -0.26 29.86
C SER A 366 -19.96 -0.73 28.40
N GLN A 367 -20.24 0.18 27.47
CA GLN A 367 -20.45 -0.11 26.04
C GLN A 367 -19.15 -0.09 25.24
N PHE A 368 -18.07 0.44 25.79
CA PHE A 368 -16.75 0.37 25.17
C PHE A 368 -16.23 -1.06 25.14
N THR A 369 -15.51 -1.40 24.07
CA THR A 369 -14.75 -2.64 23.98
C THR A 369 -13.72 -2.73 25.11
N GLN A 370 -13.31 -3.95 25.48
CA GLN A 370 -12.28 -4.14 26.50
C GLN A 370 -10.99 -3.37 26.20
N LEU A 371 -10.63 -3.23 24.92
CA LEU A 371 -9.49 -2.44 24.48
C LEU A 371 -9.68 -0.93 24.74
N GLU A 372 -10.81 -0.35 24.31
CA GLU A 372 -11.12 1.07 24.55
C GLU A 372 -11.15 1.36 26.05
N GLN A 373 -11.77 0.47 26.84
CA GLN A 373 -11.81 0.55 28.29
C GLN A 373 -10.42 0.58 28.94
N SER A 374 -9.48 -0.21 28.42
CA SER A 374 -8.11 -0.27 28.93
C SER A 374 -7.34 1.03 28.68
N ILE A 375 -7.55 1.67 27.53
CA ILE A 375 -6.90 2.93 27.18
C ILE A 375 -7.46 4.08 28.03
N ILE A 376 -8.77 4.15 28.21
CA ILE A 376 -9.44 5.25 28.96
C ILE A 376 -9.07 5.22 30.46
N LYS A 377 -8.88 4.04 31.04
CA LYS A 377 -8.54 3.89 32.46
C LYS A 377 -7.09 4.22 32.80
N ASP A 378 -6.21 4.29 31.81
CA ASP A 378 -4.78 4.52 32.04
C ASP A 378 -4.48 6.01 32.30
N THR A 379 -4.64 6.41 33.56
CA THR A 379 -4.40 7.79 34.00
C THR A 379 -2.95 8.22 33.88
N GLU A 380 -2.00 7.27 34.01
CA GLU A 380 -0.57 7.55 33.86
C GLU A 380 -0.23 7.86 32.40
N PHE A 381 -0.77 7.07 31.47
CA PHE A 381 -0.68 7.33 30.04
C PHE A 381 -1.20 8.73 29.68
N LEU A 382 -2.39 9.11 30.15
CA LEU A 382 -3.00 10.41 29.84
C LEU A 382 -2.16 11.58 30.37
N HIS A 383 -1.62 11.47 31.60
CA HIS A 383 -0.76 12.51 32.16
C HIS A 383 0.54 12.65 31.36
N LYS A 384 1.20 11.53 31.02
CA LYS A 384 2.43 11.54 30.23
C LYS A 384 2.19 12.04 28.80
N PHE A 385 1.07 11.66 28.19
CA PHE A 385 0.65 12.17 26.90
C PHE A 385 0.47 13.69 26.93
N ALA A 386 -0.31 14.21 27.88
CA ALA A 386 -0.52 15.65 28.03
C ALA A 386 0.79 16.42 28.24
N SER A 387 1.68 15.92 29.10
CA SER A 387 2.96 16.59 29.35
C SER A 387 3.84 16.62 28.10
N LEU A 388 4.00 15.49 27.40
CA LEU A 388 4.89 15.42 26.24
C LEU A 388 4.39 16.29 25.08
N TYR A 389 3.08 16.30 24.81
CA TYR A 389 2.50 17.09 23.71
C TYR A 389 2.33 18.58 24.06
N SER A 390 2.40 18.95 25.35
CA SER A 390 2.47 20.36 25.77
C SER A 390 3.86 20.99 25.61
N LEU A 391 4.91 20.16 25.60
CA LEU A 391 6.30 20.61 25.53
C LEU A 391 6.85 20.70 24.10
N GLU A 392 6.28 19.94 23.17
CA GLU A 392 6.76 19.82 21.80
C GLU A 392 5.77 20.40 20.79
N ILE A 393 6.21 21.40 20.01
CA ILE A 393 5.47 21.92 18.85
C ILE A 393 5.70 20.95 17.69
N PHE A 394 4.64 20.29 17.23
CA PHE A 394 4.68 19.31 16.13
C PHE A 394 4.73 19.93 14.74
#